data_AF-A0A6S7J035-F1
#
_entry.id   AF-A0A6S7J035-F1
#
_cell.length_a   1.000
_cell.length_b   1.000
_cell.length_c   1.000
_cell.angle_alpha   90.00
_cell.angle_beta   90.00
_cell.angle_gamma   90.00
#
_symmetry.space_group_name_H-M   'P 1'
#
loop_
_entity.id
_entity.type
_entity.pdbx_description
1 polymer ?
#
loop_
_entity_poly.entity_id
_entity_poly.type
_entity_poly.pdbx_seq_one_letter_code
_entity_poly.pdbx_strand_id
1 'polypeptide(L)'
;MAETTRKTCRTFKADLGPFHINLNPVVTLISATVIWGFAIWGMVDTTNVSEYMAEGKTWITDKFTWLYIGTQDIWFLFILVVYFSKYGKMKLGRDDEEPEFSDAAYFTMLFSAGIAIGLFYFGVAEPIFHYEPGENGNRYWGRYVI
;
A
#
# COMPACT_ATOMS: atom_id res chain seq x y z
N MET A 1 -4.86 13.60 -38.44
CA MET A 1 -6.32 13.37 -38.54
C MET A 1 -6.80 12.49 -37.38
N ALA A 2 -6.53 12.87 -36.12
CA ALA A 2 -6.87 12.07 -34.93
C ALA A 2 -7.21 12.96 -33.72
N GLU A 3 -8.09 13.93 -33.91
CA GLU A 3 -8.44 14.91 -32.85
C GLU A 3 -9.96 15.13 -32.77
N THR A 4 -10.75 14.04 -32.72
CA THR A 4 -12.23 14.15 -32.78
C THR A 4 -12.99 13.27 -31.79
N THR A 5 -12.38 12.85 -30.67
CA THR A 5 -13.05 11.99 -29.66
C THR A 5 -12.85 12.40 -28.20
N ARG A 6 -12.70 13.69 -27.86
CA ARG A 6 -12.92 14.15 -26.46
C ARG A 6 -14.41 14.44 -26.22
N LYS A 7 -15.22 13.39 -26.12
CA LYS A 7 -16.60 13.50 -25.62
C LYS A 7 -16.65 13.15 -24.13
N THR A 8 -16.93 14.17 -23.33
CA THR A 8 -17.63 14.09 -22.04
C THR A 8 -16.90 13.40 -20.88
N CYS A 9 -15.75 13.93 -20.46
CA CYS A 9 -15.34 13.76 -19.07
C CYS A 9 -16.30 14.60 -18.21
N ARG A 10 -17.27 13.96 -17.54
CA ARG A 10 -18.11 14.60 -16.52
C ARG A 10 -17.22 14.89 -15.30
N THR A 11 -16.34 15.90 -15.37
CA THR A 11 -15.57 16.35 -14.22
C THR A 11 -16.36 17.42 -13.48
N PHE A 12 -16.50 17.24 -12.18
CA PHE A 12 -17.03 18.26 -11.30
C PHE A 12 -15.94 19.32 -11.15
N LYS A 13 -16.21 20.50 -11.71
CA LYS A 13 -15.34 21.67 -11.64
C LYS A 13 -15.87 22.56 -10.53
N ALA A 14 -15.10 22.70 -9.47
CA ALA A 14 -15.38 23.66 -8.42
C ALA A 14 -14.24 24.67 -8.40
N ASP A 15 -14.56 25.92 -8.75
CA ASP A 15 -13.64 27.04 -8.60
C ASP A 15 -13.92 27.70 -7.24
N LEU A 16 -13.10 27.37 -6.25
CA LEU A 16 -13.06 28.11 -4.98
C LEU A 16 -11.89 29.09 -5.03
N GLY A 17 -12.16 30.31 -5.51
CA GLY A 17 -11.18 31.40 -5.55
C GLY A 17 -9.92 31.04 -6.34
N PRO A 18 -8.72 30.99 -5.72
CA PRO A 18 -7.45 30.70 -6.42
C PRO A 18 -7.21 29.20 -6.73
N PHE A 19 -8.09 28.29 -6.32
CA PHE A 19 -7.88 26.84 -6.51
C PHE A 19 -8.81 26.27 -7.59
N HIS A 20 -8.21 25.81 -8.69
CA HIS A 20 -8.91 25.09 -9.76
C HIS A 20 -8.98 23.58 -9.43
N ILE A 21 -10.10 23.13 -8.86
CA ILE A 21 -10.29 21.73 -8.46
C ILE A 21 -11.10 20.99 -9.54
N ASN A 22 -10.46 20.05 -10.22
CA ASN A 22 -11.09 19.15 -11.18
C ASN A 22 -11.26 17.75 -10.56
N LEU A 23 -12.48 17.38 -10.16
CA LEU A 23 -12.77 16.07 -9.57
C LEU A 23 -13.55 15.19 -10.55
N ASN A 24 -13.29 13.88 -10.51
CA ASN A 24 -14.17 12.92 -11.14
C ASN A 24 -15.30 12.56 -10.14
N PRO A 25 -16.53 13.07 -10.32
CA PRO A 25 -17.60 12.94 -9.35
C PRO A 25 -17.98 11.49 -9.10
N VAL A 26 -17.86 10.60 -10.09
CA VAL A 26 -18.22 9.19 -9.92
C VAL A 26 -17.25 8.50 -8.96
N VAL A 27 -15.95 8.66 -9.17
CA VAL A 27 -14.93 8.03 -8.33
C VAL A 27 -14.93 8.62 -6.93
N THR A 28 -14.99 9.96 -6.83
CA THR A 28 -14.94 10.66 -5.55
C THR A 28 -16.18 10.38 -4.69
N LEU A 29 -17.38 10.35 -5.26
CA LEU A 29 -18.60 10.10 -4.47
C LEU A 29 -18.71 8.63 -4.04
N ILE A 30 -18.36 7.69 -4.92
CA ILE A 30 -18.39 6.26 -4.58
C ILE A 30 -17.37 5.96 -3.47
N SER A 31 -16.12 6.40 -3.63
CA SER A 31 -15.08 6.15 -2.60
C SER A 31 -15.44 6.82 -1.27
N ALA A 32 -15.90 8.07 -1.28
CA ALA A 32 -16.34 8.76 -0.08
C ALA A 32 -17.49 8.02 0.61
N THR A 33 -18.49 7.56 -0.14
CA THR A 33 -19.64 6.83 0.41
C THR A 33 -19.22 5.51 1.03
N VAL A 34 -18.31 4.76 0.38
CA VAL A 34 -17.79 3.49 0.92
C VAL A 34 -17.00 3.72 2.20
N ILE A 35 -16.11 4.72 2.22
CA ILE A 35 -15.29 5.03 3.40
C ILE A 35 -16.17 5.49 4.57
N TRP A 36 -17.09 6.42 4.34
CA TRP A 36 -17.99 6.91 5.39
C TRP A 36 -18.97 5.83 5.86
N GLY A 37 -19.49 5.01 4.94
CA GLY A 37 -20.36 3.89 5.29
C GLY A 37 -19.65 2.89 6.21
N PHE A 38 -18.41 2.55 5.89
CA PHE A 38 -17.59 1.66 6.73
C PHE A 38 -17.26 2.30 8.09
N ALA A 39 -16.87 3.58 8.12
CA ALA A 39 -16.56 4.29 9.35
C ALA A 39 -17.76 4.41 10.30
N ILE A 40 -18.95 4.73 9.76
CA ILE A 40 -20.19 4.80 10.55
C ILE A 40 -20.56 3.43 11.10
N TRP A 41 -20.45 2.38 10.29
CA TRP A 41 -20.71 1.02 10.76
C TRP A 41 -19.78 0.62 11.92
N GLY A 42 -18.49 0.93 11.81
CA GLY A 42 -17.51 0.72 12.89
C GLY A 42 -17.78 1.50 14.17
N MET A 43 -18.44 2.66 14.09
CA MET A 43 -18.80 3.47 15.26
C MET A 43 -20.07 2.98 15.97
N VAL A 44 -21.04 2.43 15.24
CA VAL A 44 -22.32 2.00 15.80
C VAL A 44 -22.21 0.63 16.46
N ASP A 45 -21.47 -0.30 15.85
CA ASP A 45 -21.37 -1.69 16.32
C ASP A 45 -19.94 -2.23 16.19
N THR A 46 -19.13 -1.96 17.20
CA THR A 46 -17.72 -2.36 17.25
C THR A 46 -17.55 -3.87 17.35
N THR A 47 -18.46 -4.55 18.05
CA THR A 47 -18.43 -5.99 18.29
C THR A 47 -18.65 -6.78 17.02
N ASN A 48 -19.73 -6.50 16.29
CA ASN A 48 -20.03 -7.21 15.04
C ASN A 48 -18.91 -6.97 14.01
N VAL A 49 -18.44 -5.72 13.87
CA VAL A 49 -17.35 -5.41 12.94
C VAL A 49 -16.08 -6.20 13.29
N SER A 50 -15.71 -6.30 14.57
CA SER A 50 -14.52 -7.06 14.96
C SER A 50 -14.62 -8.56 14.63
N GLU A 51 -15.81 -9.16 14.78
CA GLU A 51 -16.05 -10.58 14.51
C GLU A 51 -15.98 -10.87 13.01
N TYR A 52 -16.70 -10.11 12.18
CA TYR A 52 -16.67 -10.26 10.72
C TYR A 52 -15.27 -9.99 10.15
N MET A 53 -14.53 -9.03 10.70
CA MET A 53 -13.13 -8.76 10.29
C MET A 53 -12.19 -9.90 10.68
N ALA A 54 -12.38 -10.50 11.85
CA ALA A 54 -11.57 -11.64 12.29
C ALA A 54 -11.84 -12.91 11.45
N GLU A 55 -13.11 -13.18 11.15
CA GLU A 55 -13.52 -14.27 10.26
C GLU A 55 -12.97 -14.05 8.85
N GLY A 56 -13.15 -12.84 8.30
CA GLY A 56 -12.63 -12.47 6.98
C GLY A 56 -11.11 -12.57 6.90
N LYS A 57 -10.39 -12.10 7.91
CA LYS A 57 -8.92 -12.23 7.99
C LYS A 57 -8.50 -13.70 7.95
N THR A 58 -9.11 -14.55 8.79
CA THR A 58 -8.79 -15.98 8.85
C THR A 58 -9.06 -16.67 7.51
N TRP A 59 -10.21 -16.39 6.88
CA TRP A 59 -10.55 -16.95 5.58
C TRP A 59 -9.56 -16.54 4.48
N ILE A 60 -9.16 -15.27 4.45
CA ILE A 60 -8.14 -14.77 3.49
C ILE A 60 -6.80 -15.47 3.75
N THR A 61 -6.36 -15.56 5.00
CA THR A 61 -5.10 -16.24 5.34
C THR A 61 -5.15 -17.72 4.96
N ASP A 62 -6.25 -18.42 5.19
CA ASP A 62 -6.32 -19.86 4.88
C ASP A 62 -6.35 -20.15 3.38
N LYS A 63 -7.00 -19.30 2.57
CA LYS A 63 -7.21 -19.55 1.14
C LYS A 63 -6.23 -18.81 0.22
N PHE A 64 -5.79 -17.62 0.60
CA PHE A 64 -5.01 -16.72 -0.25
C PHE A 64 -3.55 -16.54 0.18
N THR A 65 -3.09 -17.16 1.28
CA THR A 65 -1.68 -17.05 1.69
C THR A 65 -0.70 -17.49 0.60
N TRP A 66 -1.01 -18.57 -0.13
CA TRP A 66 -0.15 -19.02 -1.23
C TRP A 66 -0.04 -17.97 -2.35
N LEU A 67 -1.13 -17.26 -2.65
CA LEU A 67 -1.16 -16.21 -3.67
C LEU A 67 -0.40 -14.98 -3.17
N TYR A 68 -0.55 -14.64 -1.88
CA TYR A 68 0.16 -13.53 -1.26
C TYR A 68 1.68 -13.75 -1.31
N ILE A 69 2.17 -14.90 -0.83
CA ILE A 69 3.59 -15.25 -0.85
C ILE A 69 4.11 -15.36 -2.30
N GLY A 70 3.38 -16.10 -3.16
CA GLY A 70 3.79 -16.28 -4.55
C GLY A 70 3.85 -14.97 -5.35
N THR A 71 2.92 -14.04 -5.12
CA THR A 71 2.92 -12.73 -5.80
C THR A 71 4.12 -11.89 -5.35
N GLN A 72 4.45 -11.90 -4.06
CA GLN A 72 5.63 -11.22 -3.53
C GLN A 72 6.93 -11.76 -4.16
N ASP A 73 7.06 -13.09 -4.23
CA ASP A 73 8.22 -13.75 -4.84
C ASP A 73 8.32 -13.44 -6.34
N ILE A 74 7.19 -13.44 -7.05
CA ILE A 74 7.13 -13.09 -8.48
C ILE A 74 7.57 -11.64 -8.71
N TRP A 75 7.09 -10.67 -7.92
CA TRP A 75 7.50 -9.27 -8.05
C TRP A 75 8.98 -9.07 -7.73
N PHE A 76 9.49 -9.77 -6.70
CA PHE A 76 10.91 -9.75 -6.38
C PHE A 76 11.77 -10.27 -7.55
N LEU A 77 11.41 -11.42 -8.11
CA LEU A 77 12.08 -11.98 -9.28
C LEU A 77 11.94 -11.09 -10.51
N PHE A 78 10.76 -10.50 -10.72
CA PHE A 78 10.51 -9.58 -11.83
C PHE A 78 11.44 -8.36 -11.77
N ILE A 79 11.57 -7.72 -10.61
CA ILE A 79 12.49 -6.58 -10.42
C ILE A 79 13.94 -7.00 -10.69
N LEU A 80 14.34 -8.18 -10.20
CA LEU A 80 15.68 -8.72 -10.43
C LEU A 80 15.94 -8.95 -11.93
N VAL A 81 14.98 -9.53 -12.64
CA VAL A 81 15.06 -9.73 -14.10
C VAL A 81 15.15 -8.39 -14.83
N VAL A 82 14.34 -7.39 -14.46
CA VAL A 82 14.39 -6.05 -15.07
C VAL A 82 15.75 -5.38 -14.82
N TYR A 83 16.31 -5.53 -13.61
CA TYR A 83 17.61 -4.98 -13.23
C TYR A 83 18.76 -5.54 -14.08
N PHE A 84 18.81 -6.85 -14.30
CA PHE A 84 19.85 -7.49 -15.13
C PHE A 84 19.55 -7.44 -16.63
N SER A 85 18.31 -7.12 -17.02
CA SER A 85 17.91 -7.01 -18.41
C SER A 85 18.38 -5.71 -19.07
N LYS A 86 18.30 -5.66 -20.40
CA LYS A 86 18.57 -4.45 -21.20
C LYS A 86 17.68 -3.28 -20.78
N TYR A 87 16.50 -3.55 -20.24
CA TYR A 87 15.54 -2.53 -19.79
C TYR A 87 16.01 -1.75 -18.56
N GLY A 88 16.90 -2.29 -17.72
CA GLY A 88 17.45 -1.58 -16.56
C GLY A 88 18.32 -0.37 -16.93
N LYS A 89 18.83 -0.33 -18.17
CA LYS A 89 19.61 0.80 -18.70
C LYS A 89 18.75 1.86 -19.39
N MET A 90 17.44 1.62 -19.49
CA MET A 90 16.52 2.51 -20.17
C MET A 90 16.19 3.69 -19.26
N LYS A 91 16.34 4.90 -19.80
CA LYS A 91 16.00 6.14 -19.11
C LYS A 91 14.49 6.37 -19.13
N LEU A 92 13.91 6.71 -17.97
CA LEU A 92 12.48 7.03 -17.80
C LEU A 92 12.22 8.50 -18.11
N GLY A 93 12.49 8.92 -19.35
CA GLY A 93 12.40 10.30 -19.80
C GLY A 93 12.90 10.43 -21.23
N ARG A 94 13.10 11.66 -21.70
CA ARG A 94 13.76 11.83 -23.00
C ARG A 94 15.26 11.53 -22.88
N ASP A 95 15.88 11.08 -23.97
CA ASP A 95 17.31 10.74 -23.98
C ASP A 95 18.19 11.94 -23.57
N ASP A 96 17.75 13.17 -23.85
CA ASP A 96 18.44 14.44 -23.58
C ASP A 96 18.18 15.05 -22.18
N GLU A 97 17.32 14.45 -21.36
CA GLU A 97 16.82 15.10 -20.13
C GLU A 97 17.64 14.76 -18.87
N GLU A 98 18.24 15.73 -18.19
CA GLU A 98 18.99 15.46 -16.96
C GLU A 98 18.07 15.16 -15.76
N PRO A 99 18.53 14.40 -14.75
CA PRO A 99 17.74 14.16 -13.54
C PRO A 99 17.38 15.47 -12.83
N GLU A 100 16.10 15.65 -12.49
CA GLU A 100 15.61 16.86 -11.81
C GLU A 100 16.12 16.97 -10.36
N PHE A 101 16.40 15.83 -9.72
CA PHE A 101 16.87 15.73 -8.35
C PHE A 101 18.24 15.08 -8.27
N SER A 102 19.06 15.51 -7.31
CA SER A 102 20.33 14.85 -7.01
C SER A 102 20.10 13.45 -6.43
N ASP A 103 21.06 12.53 -6.59
CA ASP A 103 20.93 11.15 -6.11
C ASP A 103 20.61 11.07 -4.60
N ALA A 104 21.20 11.97 -3.81
CA ALA A 104 20.94 12.06 -2.38
C ALA A 104 19.51 12.55 -2.08
N ALA A 105 19.02 13.57 -2.80
CA ALA A 105 17.65 14.07 -2.64
C ALA A 105 16.62 13.03 -3.12
N TYR A 106 16.93 12.28 -4.18
CA TYR A 106 16.09 11.20 -4.67
C TYR A 106 15.97 10.06 -3.64
N PHE A 107 17.08 9.64 -3.04
CA PHE A 107 17.08 8.61 -2.00
C PHE A 107 16.26 9.04 -0.76
N THR A 108 16.39 10.29 -0.32
CA THR A 108 15.62 10.79 0.84
C THR A 108 14.12 10.86 0.54
N MET A 109 13.72 11.22 -0.68
CA MET A 109 12.32 11.19 -1.11
C MET A 109 11.73 9.77 -1.10
N LEU A 110 12.47 8.78 -1.61
CA LEU A 110 12.04 7.38 -1.57
C LEU A 110 11.86 6.88 -0.13
N PHE A 111 12.82 7.21 0.75
CA PHE A 111 12.75 6.83 2.15
C PHE A 111 11.54 7.47 2.86
N SER A 112 11.30 8.76 2.60
CA SER A 112 10.17 9.51 3.15
C SER A 112 8.81 9.01 2.65
N ALA A 113 8.71 8.56 1.40
CA ALA A 113 7.46 8.11 0.81
C ALA A 113 7.01 6.72 1.32
N GLY A 114 7.96 5.83 1.65
CA GLY A 114 7.66 4.40 1.83
C GLY A 114 7.81 3.83 3.24
N ILE A 115 8.88 4.15 3.97
CA ILE A 115 9.35 3.28 5.07
C ILE A 115 8.88 3.76 6.46
N ALA A 116 8.47 5.02 6.59
CA ALA A 116 8.46 5.72 7.87
C ALA A 116 7.62 5.05 8.98
N ILE A 117 6.30 4.93 8.84
CA ILE A 117 5.45 4.54 9.99
C ILE A 117 5.59 3.06 10.37
N GLY A 118 5.79 2.18 9.39
CA GLY A 118 5.87 0.73 9.61
C GLY A 118 7.10 0.35 10.43
N LEU A 119 8.25 0.94 10.13
CA LEU A 119 9.50 0.65 10.85
C LEU A 119 9.48 1.13 12.30
N PHE A 120 8.86 2.28 12.59
CA PHE A 120 8.76 2.78 13.97
C PHE A 120 7.90 1.88 14.86
N TYR A 121 6.81 1.32 14.34
CA TYR A 121 5.95 0.43 15.10
C TYR A 121 6.49 -1.01 15.13
N PHE A 122 6.67 -1.62 13.96
CA PHE A 122 7.06 -3.02 13.85
C PHE A 122 8.55 -3.26 14.13
N GLY A 123 9.41 -2.25 14.01
CA GLY A 123 10.85 -2.40 14.28
C GLY A 123 11.17 -2.78 15.73
N VAL A 124 10.32 -2.41 16.69
CA VAL A 124 10.44 -2.86 18.10
C VAL A 124 9.44 -3.97 18.40
N ALA A 125 8.22 -3.89 17.86
CA ALA A 125 7.18 -4.87 18.16
C ALA A 125 7.51 -6.27 17.62
N GLU A 126 7.97 -6.37 16.37
CA GLU A 126 8.22 -7.67 15.71
C GLU A 126 9.31 -8.49 16.42
N PRO A 127 10.48 -7.93 16.80
CA PRO A 127 11.47 -8.68 17.58
C PRO A 127 10.94 -9.16 18.93
N ILE A 128 10.14 -8.35 19.62
CA ILE A 128 9.55 -8.73 20.91
C ILE A 128 8.57 -9.90 20.71
N PHE A 129 7.69 -9.82 19.70
CA PHE A 129 6.74 -10.90 19.39
C PHE A 129 7.42 -12.21 19.01
N HIS A 130 8.57 -12.17 18.33
CA HIS A 130 9.33 -13.38 17.99
C HIS A 130 10.25 -13.86 19.12
N TYR A 131 10.62 -12.98 20.05
CA TYR A 131 11.39 -13.33 21.24
C TYR A 131 10.53 -14.04 22.30
N GLU A 132 9.24 -13.70 22.36
CA GLU A 132 8.30 -14.37 23.25
C GLU A 132 8.32 -15.90 23.05
N PRO A 133 8.18 -16.68 24.13
CA PRO A 133 8.03 -18.12 24.00
C PRO A 133 6.82 -18.53 23.18
N GLY A 134 7.05 -18.92 21.90
CA GLY A 134 6.10 -19.60 21.00
C GLY A 134 6.38 -21.10 20.72
N GLU A 135 5.32 -21.92 20.66
CA GLU A 135 5.33 -23.40 20.76
C GLU A 135 6.25 -24.08 19.73
N ASN A 136 6.50 -23.39 18.62
CA ASN A 136 7.13 -23.93 17.42
C ASN A 136 8.60 -23.50 17.21
N GLY A 137 9.29 -22.90 18.19
CA GLY A 137 10.68 -22.49 17.90
C GLY A 137 11.55 -21.89 19.01
N ASN A 138 11.14 -21.95 20.27
CA ASN A 138 11.81 -21.19 21.33
C ASN A 138 12.39 -22.11 22.44
N ARG A 139 13.66 -21.91 22.81
CA ARG A 139 14.37 -22.64 23.90
C ARG A 139 13.92 -22.28 25.31
N TYR A 140 13.02 -21.31 25.44
CA TYR A 140 12.53 -20.75 26.70
C TYR A 140 11.08 -21.17 27.01
N TRP A 141 10.48 -22.06 26.21
CA TRP A 141 9.14 -22.60 26.40
C TRP A 141 9.05 -23.32 27.75
N GLY A 142 8.09 -22.90 28.57
CA GLY A 142 7.89 -23.44 29.92
C GLY A 142 8.92 -22.99 30.98
N ARG A 143 9.83 -22.06 30.67
CA ARG A 143 10.83 -21.55 31.64
C ARG A 143 10.34 -20.33 32.42
N TYR A 144 9.41 -19.57 31.84
CA TYR A 144 8.73 -18.47 32.52
C TYR A 144 7.27 -18.87 32.72
N VAL A 145 6.91 -19.11 33.97
CA VAL A 145 5.51 -19.10 34.43
C VAL A 145 5.21 -17.68 34.86
N ILE A 146 4.27 -17.05 34.16
CA ILE A 146 3.61 -15.84 34.63
C ILE A 146 2.24 -16.27 35.16
#